data_AF-A0A1Q5MNA2-F1
#
_entry.id   AF-A0A1Q5MNA2-F1
#
_cell.length_a   1.000
_cell.length_b   1.000
_cell.length_c   1.000
_cell.angle_alpha   90.00
_cell.angle_beta   90.00
_cell.angle_gamma   90.00
#
_symmetry.space_group_name_H-M   'P 1'
#
loop_
_entity.id
_entity.type
_entity.pdbx_description
1 polymer ?
#
loop_
_entity_poly.entity_id
_entity_poly.type
_entity_poly.pdbx_seq_one_letter_code
_entity_poly.pdbx_strand_id
1 'polypeptide(L)'
;MLLVHVRRVVGQVHYRRCTTCAEGVITGVDIDADFLGSGLPTRALSHLHSRHPGIIWRSTLTGRTTRDLLRRMRIPATPAGSACVHAPAMRDSLQPTG
;
A
#
# COMPACT_ATOMS: atom_id res chain seq x y z
N MET A 1 -36.25 7.45 4.69
CA MET A 1 -35.53 7.53 3.39
C MET A 1 -34.15 6.92 3.58
N LEU A 2 -33.76 5.94 2.76
CA LEU A 2 -32.43 5.32 2.82
C LEU A 2 -31.59 5.89 1.67
N LEU A 3 -30.60 6.72 2.01
CA LEU A 3 -29.55 7.14 1.09
C LEU A 3 -28.59 5.96 0.90
N VAL A 4 -28.91 5.06 -0.03
CA VAL A 4 -27.95 4.06 -0.52
C VAL A 4 -26.91 4.78 -1.39
N HIS A 5 -25.91 5.37 -0.72
CA HIS A 5 -24.76 5.96 -1.38
C HIS A 5 -24.00 4.82 -2.08
N VAL A 6 -24.02 4.81 -3.41
CA VAL A 6 -23.23 3.87 -4.21
C VAL A 6 -21.77 4.03 -3.79
N ARG A 7 -21.20 3.00 -3.15
CA ARG A 7 -19.78 2.99 -2.77
C ARG A 7 -18.97 2.64 -4.00
N ARG A 8 -18.30 3.63 -4.59
CA ARG A 8 -17.30 3.42 -5.64
C ARG A 8 -15.92 3.22 -5.00
N VAL A 9 -15.20 2.20 -5.44
CA VAL A 9 -13.77 2.07 -5.12
C VAL A 9 -13.01 3.09 -5.97
N VAL A 10 -12.38 4.05 -5.31
CA VAL A 10 -11.60 5.15 -5.95
C VAL A 10 -10.09 4.92 -5.91
N GLY A 11 -9.66 3.81 -5.31
CA GLY A 11 -8.26 3.41 -5.26
C GLY A 11 -8.01 2.19 -4.36
N GLN A 12 -6.79 1.66 -4.43
CA GLN A 12 -6.31 0.49 -3.70
C GLN A 12 -4.88 0.71 -3.19
N VAL A 13 -4.57 0.07 -2.06
CA VAL A 13 -3.21 -0.01 -1.52
C VAL A 13 -2.82 -1.47 -1.48
N HIS A 14 -1.78 -1.83 -2.22
CA HIS A 14 -1.21 -3.16 -2.25
C HIS A 14 -0.10 -3.24 -1.23
N TYR A 15 -0.19 -4.21 -0.32
CA TYR A 15 0.79 -4.38 0.73
C TYR A 15 0.93 -5.85 1.15
N ARG A 16 2.07 -6.12 1.75
CA ARG A 16 2.39 -7.39 2.39
C ARG A 16 2.75 -7.11 3.84
N ARG A 17 2.40 -8.02 4.73
CA ARG A 17 2.78 -7.94 6.14
C ARG A 17 3.32 -9.27 6.61
N CYS A 18 4.28 -9.21 7.52
CA CYS A 18 4.72 -10.33 8.30
C CYS A 18 4.34 -10.06 9.75
N THR A 19 3.42 -10.86 10.29
CA THR A 19 3.01 -10.76 11.69
C THR A 19 4.12 -11.21 12.65
N THR A 20 5.02 -12.09 12.21
CA THR A 20 6.17 -12.56 13.00
C THR A 20 7.25 -11.49 13.15
N CYS A 21 7.57 -10.77 12.05
CA CYS A 21 8.56 -9.69 12.02
C CYS A 21 7.98 -8.36 12.55
N ALA A 22 6.65 -8.24 12.68
CA ALA A 22 5.95 -6.97 12.83
C ALA A 22 6.34 -5.93 11.74
N GLU A 23 6.58 -6.41 10.53
CA GLU A 23 7.00 -5.58 9.39
C GLU A 23 5.97 -5.64 8.25
N GLY A 24 5.85 -4.53 7.52
CA GLY A 24 4.97 -4.40 6.37
C GLY A 24 5.67 -3.72 5.20
N VAL A 25 5.39 -4.18 3.99
CA VAL A 25 5.92 -3.60 2.74
C VAL A 25 4.77 -3.21 1.84
N ILE A 26 4.70 -1.93 1.50
CA ILE A 26 3.76 -1.39 0.51
C ILE A 26 4.37 -1.60 -0.87
N THR A 27 3.63 -2.30 -1.73
CA THR A 27 4.05 -2.67 -3.08
C THR A 27 3.33 -1.87 -4.17
N GLY A 28 2.23 -1.19 -3.84
CA GLY A 28 1.39 -0.45 -4.79
C GLY A 28 0.46 0.52 -4.09
N VAL A 29 0.26 1.69 -4.69
CA VAL A 29 -0.78 2.66 -4.30
C VAL A 29 -1.41 3.16 -5.60
N ASP A 30 -2.55 2.59 -5.94
CA ASP A 30 -3.26 2.85 -7.18
C ASP A 30 -4.51 3.64 -6.85
N ILE A 31 -4.45 4.95 -7.04
CA ILE A 31 -5.55 5.87 -6.76
C ILE A 31 -5.86 6.61 -8.04
N ASP A 32 -7.15 6.71 -8.35
CA ASP A 32 -7.62 7.41 -9.53
C ASP A 32 -7.12 8.88 -9.51
N ALA A 33 -6.64 9.35 -10.66
CA ALA A 33 -5.81 10.55 -10.76
C ALA A 33 -6.54 11.80 -10.23
N ASP A 34 -7.85 11.85 -10.46
CA ASP A 34 -8.76 12.90 -9.99
C ASP A 34 -8.73 13.07 -8.46
N PHE A 35 -8.32 12.02 -7.74
CA PHE A 35 -8.30 11.98 -6.28
C PHE A 35 -6.90 12.12 -5.67
N LEU A 36 -5.84 12.16 -6.47
CA LEU A 36 -4.47 12.30 -5.95
C LEU A 36 -4.26 13.60 -5.17
N GLY A 37 -4.92 14.69 -5.57
CA GLY A 37 -4.88 15.98 -4.88
C GLY A 37 -5.80 16.11 -3.66
N SER A 38 -6.74 15.18 -3.48
CA SER A 38 -7.84 15.30 -2.49
C SER A 38 -7.47 14.92 -1.05
N GLY A 39 -6.23 14.48 -0.81
CA GLY A 39 -5.79 13.93 0.47
C GLY A 39 -6.25 12.48 0.72
N LEU A 40 -7.00 11.87 -0.19
CA LEU A 40 -7.35 10.44 -0.17
C LEU A 40 -6.12 9.52 -0.02
N PRO A 41 -4.99 9.74 -0.70
CA PRO A 41 -3.80 8.90 -0.52
C PRO A 41 -3.27 8.91 0.92
N THR A 42 -3.25 10.09 1.56
CA THR A 42 -2.86 10.23 2.97
C THR A 42 -3.84 9.51 3.90
N ARG A 43 -5.15 9.65 3.64
CA ARG A 43 -6.19 8.98 4.42
C ARG A 43 -6.10 7.46 4.29
N ALA A 44 -5.84 6.94 3.09
CA ALA A 44 -5.69 5.51 2.85
C ALA A 44 -4.51 4.93 3.63
N LEU A 45 -3.35 5.60 3.62
CA LEU A 45 -2.19 5.17 4.40
C LEU A 45 -2.38 5.35 5.90
N SER A 46 -3.05 6.41 6.34
CA SER A 46 -3.40 6.59 7.76
C SER A 46 -4.31 5.45 8.24
N HIS A 47 -5.30 5.09 7.43
CA HIS A 47 -6.17 3.96 7.71
C HIS A 47 -5.40 2.64 7.75
N LEU A 48 -4.43 2.44 6.85
CA LEU A 48 -3.54 1.27 6.87
C LEU A 48 -2.77 1.17 8.19
N HIS A 49 -2.19 2.29 8.66
CA HIS A 49 -1.49 2.35 9.95
C HIS A 49 -2.42 2.05 11.13
N SER A 50 -3.61 2.66 11.17
CA SER A 50 -4.59 2.43 12.24
C SER A 50 -5.10 0.99 12.27
N ARG A 51 -5.20 0.34 11.11
CA ARG A 51 -5.65 -1.06 11.01
C ARG A 51 -4.60 -2.07 11.49
N HIS A 52 -3.33 -1.72 11.40
CA HIS A 52 -2.21 -2.58 11.78
C HIS A 52 -1.27 -1.85 12.74
N PRO A 53 -1.71 -1.59 13.97
CA PRO A 53 -0.85 -0.96 14.98
C PRO A 53 0.36 -1.86 15.28
N GLY A 54 1.53 -1.24 15.49
CA GLY A 54 2.77 -1.96 15.79
C GLY A 54 3.49 -2.52 14.56
N ILE A 55 2.95 -2.38 13.35
CA ILE A 55 3.67 -2.74 12.12
C ILE A 55 4.60 -1.61 11.67
N ILE A 56 5.87 -1.96 11.43
CA ILE A 56 6.86 -1.07 10.82
C ILE A 56 6.71 -1.15 9.29
N TRP A 57 6.26 -0.06 8.68
CA TRP A 57 5.99 0.02 7.24
C TRP A 57 7.22 0.48 6.45
N ARG A 58 7.48 -0.19 5.32
CA ARG A 58 8.42 0.20 4.26
C ARG A 58 7.71 0.19 2.91
N SER A 59 8.32 0.75 1.87
CA SER A 59 7.73 0.78 0.53
C SER A 59 8.74 0.45 -0.56
N THR A 60 8.32 -0.28 -1.60
CA THR A 60 9.13 -0.51 -2.81
C THR A 60 8.89 0.54 -3.89
N LEU A 61 8.00 1.50 -3.65
CA LEU A 61 7.58 2.49 -4.64
C LEU A 61 8.62 3.60 -4.79
N THR A 62 9.02 3.87 -6.03
CA THR A 62 10.02 4.89 -6.37
C THR A 62 9.44 6.08 -7.14
N GLY A 63 8.18 6.01 -7.57
CA GLY A 63 7.49 7.06 -8.34
C GLY A 63 7.42 8.39 -7.59
N ARG A 64 7.49 9.53 -8.31
CA ARG A 64 7.57 10.87 -7.71
C ARG A 64 6.37 11.17 -6.79
N THR A 65 5.15 10.99 -7.29
CA THR A 65 3.91 11.25 -6.55
C THR A 65 3.81 10.37 -5.29
N THR A 66 4.12 9.08 -5.42
CA THR A 66 4.12 8.13 -4.30
C THR A 66 5.24 8.44 -3.30
N ARG A 67 6.40 8.90 -3.75
CA ARG A 67 7.54 9.25 -2.90
C ARG A 67 7.20 10.40 -1.97
N ASP A 68 6.56 11.45 -2.49
CA ASP A 68 6.16 12.60 -1.66
C ASP A 68 5.13 12.19 -0.60
N LEU A 69 4.17 11.35 -0.98
CA LEU A 69 3.20 10.76 -0.06
C LEU A 69 3.88 9.93 1.05
N LEU A 70 4.76 9.01 0.67
CA LEU A 70 5.48 8.14 1.62
C LEU A 70 6.36 8.94 2.55
N ARG A 71 7.02 9.99 2.05
CA ARG A 71 7.83 10.91 2.86
C ARG A 71 6.99 11.62 3.91
N ARG A 72 5.80 12.12 3.55
CA ARG A 72 4.85 12.74 4.49
C ARG A 72 4.39 11.75 5.56
N MET A 73 4.22 10.48 5.18
CA MET A 73 3.82 9.40 6.08
C MET A 73 4.99 8.74 6.84
N ARG A 74 6.23 9.21 6.65
CA ARG A 74 7.46 8.64 7.24
C ARG A 74 7.65 7.15 6.92
N ILE A 75 7.26 6.72 5.73
CA ILE A 75 7.45 5.34 5.26
C ILE A 75 8.73 5.30 4.42
N PRO A 76 9.82 4.68 4.91
CA PRO A 76 11.06 4.59 4.17
C PRO A 76 10.93 3.71 2.93
N ALA A 77 11.66 4.08 1.86
CA ALA A 77 11.81 3.24 0.69
C ALA A 77 12.79 2.10 0.97
N THR A 78 12.49 0.91 0.46
CA THR A 78 13.31 -0.30 0.57
C THR A 78 13.43 -0.93 -0.81
N PRO A 79 14.59 -1.51 -1.18
CA PRO A 79 14.73 -2.17 -2.47
C PRO A 79 13.73 -3.31 -2.62
N ALA A 80 13.07 -3.38 -3.78
CA ALA A 80 12.19 -4.47 -4.16
C ALA A 80 12.98 -5.78 -4.16
N GLY A 81 12.78 -6.61 -3.13
CA GLY A 81 13.60 -7.81 -2.89
C GLY A 81 13.98 -8.01 -1.43
N SER A 82 13.90 -6.94 -0.63
CA SER A 82 14.00 -7.00 0.85
C SER A 82 12.70 -7.49 1.49
N ALA A 83 12.20 -8.65 1.06
CA ALA A 83 11.10 -9.30 1.78
C ALA A 83 11.67 -9.95 3.06
N CYS A 84 11.05 -9.71 4.22
CA CYS A 84 11.36 -10.49 5.43
C CYS A 84 11.18 -11.99 5.08
N VAL A 85 12.05 -12.86 5.59
CA VAL A 85 12.11 -14.30 5.24
C VAL A 85 10.78 -15.04 5.48
N HIS A 86 9.94 -14.47 6.33
CA HIS A 86 8.60 -14.95 6.68
C HIS A 86 7.48 -14.38 5.78
N ALA A 87 7.76 -13.33 5.01
CA ALA A 87 6.82 -12.80 4.05
C ALA A 87 6.87 -13.70 2.80
N PRO A 88 5.75 -14.36 2.41
CA PRO A 88 5.78 -15.22 1.24
C PRO A 88 6.20 -14.39 0.03
N ALA A 89 7.23 -14.83 -0.70
CA ALA A 89 7.55 -14.26 -2.00
C ALA A 89 6.30 -14.29 -2.88
N MET A 90 6.03 -13.23 -3.64
CA MET A 90 4.97 -13.26 -4.63
C MET A 90 5.33 -14.41 -5.57
N ARG A 91 4.57 -15.51 -5.54
CA ARG A 91 4.58 -16.39 -6.70
C ARG A 91 4.02 -15.53 -7.83
N ASP A 92 4.94 -15.06 -8.66
CA ASP A 92 4.66 -14.34 -9.88
C ASP A 92 3.65 -15.18 -10.65
N SER A 93 2.39 -14.78 -10.60
CA SER A 93 1.32 -15.47 -11.32
C SER A 93 1.28 -14.90 -12.72
N LEU A 94 2.38 -15.09 -13.45
CA LEU A 94 2.44 -14.94 -14.90
C LEU A 94 2.93 -16.29 -15.45
N GLN A 95 2.03 -17.26 -15.45
CA GLN A 95 2.20 -18.44 -16.29
C GLN A 95 1.29 -18.24 -17.51
N PRO A 96 1.83 -18.02 -18.72
CA PRO A 96 1.02 -18.09 -19.92
C PRO A 96 0.62 -19.55 -20.11
N THR A 97 -0.68 -19.81 -20.08
CA THR A 97 -1.24 -21.07 -20.53
C THR A 97 -1.08 -21.17 -22.05
N GLY A 98 -0.42 -22.25 -22.48
CA GLY A 98 -0.55 -22.99 -23.75
C GLY A 98 -0.98 -22.24 -24.99
#